data_AF-A0AAV9I076-F1
#
_entry.id   AF-A0AAV9I076-F1
#
_cell.length_a   1.000
_cell.length_b   1.000
_cell.length_c   1.000
_cell.angle_alpha   90.00
_cell.angle_beta   90.00
_cell.angle_gamma   90.00
#
_symmetry.space_group_name_H-M   'P 1'
#
loop_
_entity.id
_entity.type
_entity.pdbx_description
1 polymer ?
#
loop_
_entity_poly.entity_id
_entity_poly.type
_entity_poly.pdbx_seq_one_letter_code
_entity_poly.pdbx_strand_id
1 'polypeptide(L)'
;MASLRSVAVTVALAGNLVSASSLASSSKRAVPALAQVINQKSFNVLPSVPTAEEYNASSAPWVPLNFTAAGLADKPFHVYDDEFLAIIGPNPTFTIIAQTPKDPIFHEAVVWYKAKDEVFFVQNAGNPDAGTGLNKSAAIYKISLKEADAVKNLRDAVGKVEVVHVPSTPEIPNPNGATQYKSQILFAAEGQGAKIPPALIVMNPVEPYNTTVLLNNYFGRQFNSLNDLAIHPKNLDVYFTDPTYGESNNFRPAPGMQNQVWRYNDRTGAVTVAADGFVMPNGITFSPDGKYAYVTDTGIWRHGLELSNPSSIYRFTVQPDGTFEDRKTFAFVDTNIPDGVHTDSKGNVYAGAGDGVYVWNPSGKLIGKIYTGRTAANFQFVGGGRMVVCGETRLYYVTLEGGTGEGAFVDSYL
;
A
#
# COMPACT_ATOMS: atom_id res chain seq x y z
N MET A 1 -11.39 -41.41 71.17
CA MET A 1 -10.17 -42.24 71.10
C MET A 1 -9.86 -42.53 69.64
N ALA A 2 -8.89 -41.82 69.05
CA ALA A 2 -8.03 -42.31 67.97
C ALA A 2 -7.08 -41.17 67.57
N SER A 3 -5.80 -41.51 67.54
CA SER A 3 -4.61 -40.71 67.30
C SER A 3 -4.62 -39.97 65.95
N LEU A 4 -4.33 -38.66 65.98
CA LEU A 4 -3.85 -37.89 64.82
C LEU A 4 -2.37 -38.23 64.59
N ARG A 5 -2.06 -38.75 63.40
CA ARG A 5 -0.70 -38.82 62.87
C ARG A 5 -0.46 -37.62 61.97
N SER A 6 0.44 -36.75 62.40
CA SER A 6 0.97 -35.63 61.61
C SER A 6 2.02 -36.17 60.63
N VAL A 7 1.80 -36.02 59.32
CA VAL A 7 2.85 -36.19 58.31
C VAL A 7 3.35 -34.79 57.96
N ALA A 8 4.61 -34.52 58.27
CA ALA A 8 5.31 -33.32 57.86
C ALA A 8 5.64 -33.43 56.35
N VAL A 9 5.12 -32.49 55.55
CA VAL A 9 5.58 -32.27 54.18
C VAL A 9 6.51 -31.07 54.20
N THR A 10 7.79 -31.33 54.03
CA THR A 10 8.84 -30.32 53.88
C THR A 10 8.73 -29.71 52.47
N VAL A 11 8.30 -28.45 52.37
CA VAL A 11 8.39 -27.68 51.13
C VAL A 11 9.80 -27.11 51.02
N ALA A 12 10.62 -27.68 50.15
CA ALA A 12 11.91 -27.08 49.78
C ALA A 12 11.67 -25.92 48.80
N LEU A 13 11.88 -24.69 49.27
CA LEU A 13 12.00 -23.52 48.40
C LEU A 13 13.35 -23.59 47.68
N ALA A 14 13.35 -24.04 46.43
CA ALA A 14 14.48 -23.86 45.53
C ALA A 14 14.47 -22.42 44.99
N GLY A 15 15.30 -21.56 45.59
CA GLY A 15 15.59 -20.23 45.06
C GLY A 15 16.45 -20.36 43.80
N ASN A 16 15.83 -20.27 42.63
CA ASN A 16 16.56 -20.05 41.39
C ASN A 16 16.92 -18.56 41.29
N LEU A 17 18.20 -18.28 41.52
CA LEU A 17 18.87 -17.04 41.14
C LEU A 17 18.72 -16.86 39.63
N VAL A 18 17.81 -15.99 39.23
CA VAL A 18 17.77 -15.45 37.86
C VAL A 18 18.99 -14.55 37.73
N SER A 19 19.99 -15.05 36.99
CA SER A 19 21.12 -14.26 36.54
C SER A 19 20.60 -13.02 35.80
N ALA A 20 20.94 -11.84 36.32
CA ALA A 20 20.63 -10.56 35.73
C ALA A 20 21.03 -10.55 34.25
N SER A 21 20.02 -10.57 33.39
CA SER A 21 20.13 -10.39 31.96
C SER A 21 20.92 -9.12 31.66
N SER A 22 21.87 -9.24 30.74
CA SER A 22 22.56 -8.13 30.09
C SER A 22 21.59 -6.99 29.79
N LEU A 23 21.71 -5.88 30.52
CA LEU A 23 21.23 -4.58 30.08
C LEU A 23 22.03 -4.24 28.83
N ALA A 24 21.52 -4.65 27.67
CA ALA A 24 21.94 -4.08 26.42
C ALA A 24 21.61 -2.59 26.51
N SER A 25 22.66 -1.79 26.73
CA SER A 25 22.64 -0.36 26.43
C SER A 25 22.16 -0.23 24.99
N SER A 26 20.87 0.12 24.81
CA SER A 26 20.37 0.51 23.50
C SER A 26 21.00 1.87 23.21
N SER A 27 22.18 1.88 22.59
CA SER A 27 22.71 3.10 21.98
C SER A 27 21.62 3.63 21.04
N LYS A 28 21.04 4.79 21.36
CA LYS A 28 20.06 5.44 20.47
C LYS A 28 20.67 5.50 19.07
N ARG A 29 19.97 4.93 18.09
CA ARG A 29 20.42 5.01 16.69
C ARG A 29 20.51 6.48 16.32
N ALA A 30 21.57 6.87 15.63
CA ALA A 30 21.69 8.22 15.10
C ALA A 30 20.58 8.47 14.08
N VAL A 31 20.03 9.69 14.06
CA VAL A 31 19.04 10.11 13.06
C VAL A 31 19.77 10.41 11.75
N PRO A 32 19.44 9.74 10.63
CA PRO A 32 20.08 9.99 9.34
C PRO A 32 19.93 11.43 8.84
N ALA A 33 20.81 11.86 7.93
CA ALA A 33 20.82 13.24 7.41
C ALA A 33 19.50 13.68 6.75
N LEU A 34 18.84 12.76 6.03
CA LEU A 34 17.54 12.98 5.39
C LEU A 34 16.35 12.66 6.31
N ALA A 35 16.60 12.37 7.58
CA ALA A 35 15.57 12.05 8.56
C ALA A 35 15.41 13.16 9.61
N GLN A 36 14.21 13.26 10.17
CA GLN A 36 13.89 14.18 11.26
C GLN A 36 12.90 13.54 12.23
N VAL A 37 13.05 13.85 13.52
CA VAL A 37 12.16 13.33 14.56
C VAL A 37 10.91 14.19 14.63
N ILE A 38 9.74 13.56 14.50
CA ILE A 38 8.43 14.18 14.70
C ILE A 38 7.92 13.77 16.09
N ASN A 39 8.15 14.63 17.08
CA ASN A 39 7.76 14.36 18.45
C ASN A 39 6.25 14.56 18.64
N GLN A 40 5.47 13.48 18.61
CA GLN A 40 4.01 13.54 18.78
C GLN A 40 3.58 14.30 20.04
N LYS A 41 4.32 14.15 21.14
CA LYS A 41 4.00 14.82 22.39
C LYS A 41 4.01 16.35 22.26
N SER A 42 4.78 16.93 21.34
CA SER A 42 4.85 18.38 21.17
C SER A 42 3.60 18.99 20.54
N PHE A 43 2.67 18.16 20.04
CA PHE A 43 1.43 18.60 19.41
C PHE A 43 0.19 17.83 19.88
N ASN A 44 0.30 17.06 20.98
CA ASN A 44 -0.88 16.54 21.68
C ASN A 44 -1.81 17.66 22.18
N VAL A 45 -1.27 18.86 22.40
CA VAL A 45 -2.02 20.05 22.77
C VAL A 45 -1.64 21.16 21.81
N LEU A 46 -2.60 21.61 21.01
CA LEU A 46 -2.44 22.74 20.09
C LEU A 46 -2.97 24.02 20.73
N PRO A 47 -2.40 25.21 20.42
CA PRO A 47 -2.95 26.49 20.87
C PRO A 47 -4.39 26.74 20.39
N SER A 48 -4.74 26.18 19.23
CA SER A 48 -6.08 26.16 18.66
C SER A 48 -6.25 24.87 17.84
N VAL A 49 -7.45 24.29 17.86
CA VAL A 49 -7.82 23.12 17.04
C VAL A 49 -8.93 23.57 16.09
N PRO A 50 -8.67 23.63 14.77
CA PRO A 50 -9.68 24.04 13.79
C PRO A 50 -10.87 23.09 13.77
N THR A 51 -12.03 23.59 13.35
CA THR A 51 -13.18 22.72 13.08
C THR A 51 -12.95 21.88 11.82
N ALA A 52 -13.79 20.87 11.62
CA ALA A 52 -13.81 20.06 10.41
C ALA A 52 -14.09 20.89 9.12
N GLU A 53 -14.69 22.07 9.23
CA GLU A 53 -14.89 22.98 8.08
C GLU A 53 -13.61 23.74 7.72
N GLU A 54 -12.74 23.99 8.70
CA GLU A 54 -11.49 24.74 8.55
C GLU A 54 -10.30 23.84 8.22
N TYR A 55 -10.25 22.63 8.80
CA TYR A 55 -9.25 21.62 8.50
C TYR A 55 -9.91 20.24 8.40
N ASN A 56 -9.95 19.71 7.19
CA ASN A 56 -10.66 18.48 6.84
C ASN A 56 -9.74 17.37 6.32
N ALA A 57 -8.42 17.51 6.54
CA ALA A 57 -7.39 16.58 6.07
C ALA A 57 -7.33 16.34 4.55
N SER A 58 -8.17 16.99 3.75
CA SER A 58 -8.32 16.72 2.30
C SER A 58 -7.65 17.76 1.41
N SER A 59 -7.31 18.93 1.97
CA SER A 59 -6.93 20.13 1.20
C SER A 59 -5.46 20.53 1.35
N ALA A 60 -4.78 20.08 2.40
CA ALA A 60 -3.33 20.22 2.58
C ALA A 60 -2.79 19.24 3.65
N PRO A 61 -1.53 18.77 3.53
CA PRO A 61 -0.86 18.02 4.58
C PRO A 61 -0.87 18.81 5.89
N TRP A 62 -1.15 18.13 6.99
CA TRP A 62 -0.99 18.74 8.30
C TRP A 62 0.48 19.05 8.57
N VAL A 63 0.79 20.28 9.00
CA VAL A 63 2.16 20.68 9.38
C VAL A 63 2.24 20.75 10.90
N PRO A 64 3.06 19.91 11.56
CA PRO A 64 3.18 19.94 13.01
C PRO A 64 3.73 21.27 13.54
N LEU A 65 3.38 21.61 14.77
CA LEU A 65 3.90 22.80 15.45
C LEU A 65 5.44 22.80 15.44
N ASN A 66 6.05 23.93 15.09
CA ASN A 66 7.49 24.15 14.91
C ASN A 66 8.12 23.56 13.63
N PHE A 67 7.31 23.03 12.71
CA PHE A 67 7.77 22.61 11.39
C PHE A 67 7.26 23.57 10.31
N THR A 68 7.92 23.54 9.16
CA THR A 68 7.46 24.17 7.92
C THR A 68 7.29 23.10 6.86
N ALA A 69 6.39 23.29 5.90
CA ALA A 69 6.21 22.35 4.80
C ALA A 69 7.53 22.10 4.03
N ALA A 70 8.35 23.14 3.85
CA ALA A 70 9.68 23.02 3.25
C ALA A 70 10.62 22.14 4.10
N GLY A 71 10.69 22.37 5.42
CA GLY A 71 11.51 21.55 6.32
C GLY A 71 11.07 20.09 6.36
N LEU A 72 9.77 19.82 6.26
CA LEU A 72 9.24 18.45 6.13
C LEU A 72 9.70 17.77 4.84
N ALA A 73 9.75 18.51 3.73
CA ALA A 73 10.21 18.01 2.42
C ALA A 73 11.73 17.83 2.33
N ASP A 74 12.51 18.71 2.98
CA ASP A 74 13.98 18.66 2.97
C ASP A 74 14.52 17.39 3.65
N LYS A 75 13.82 16.91 4.68
CA LYS A 75 14.15 15.67 5.40
C LYS A 75 12.95 14.71 5.36
N PRO A 76 12.74 13.98 4.26
CA PRO A 76 11.49 13.26 3.99
C PRO A 76 11.27 12.04 4.88
N PHE A 77 12.27 11.56 5.63
CA PHE A 77 12.07 10.44 6.56
C PHE A 77 11.64 10.96 7.94
N HIS A 78 10.34 10.97 8.17
CA HIS A 78 9.74 11.46 9.41
C HIS A 78 9.70 10.34 10.43
N VAL A 79 10.49 10.46 11.49
CA VAL A 79 10.66 9.46 12.55
C VAL A 79 9.71 9.79 13.68
N TYR A 80 8.62 9.02 13.79
CA TYR A 80 7.67 9.11 14.91
C TYR A 80 8.07 8.19 16.06
N ASP A 81 8.79 7.11 15.76
CA ASP A 81 9.35 6.17 16.73
C ASP A 81 10.71 5.61 16.27
N ASP A 82 11.58 5.25 17.23
CA ASP A 82 12.91 4.68 16.98
C ASP A 82 12.85 3.35 16.20
N GLU A 83 11.71 2.63 16.25
CA GLU A 83 11.44 1.46 15.40
C GLU A 83 11.66 1.77 13.90
N PHE A 84 11.32 2.99 13.45
CA PHE A 84 11.49 3.40 12.05
C PHE A 84 12.95 3.64 11.66
N LEU A 85 13.81 4.03 12.61
CA LEU A 85 15.26 4.12 12.37
C LEU A 85 15.86 2.75 12.01
N ALA A 86 15.21 1.66 12.44
CA ALA A 86 15.60 0.32 12.05
C ALA A 86 15.17 -0.08 10.65
N ILE A 87 14.19 0.61 10.06
CA ILE A 87 13.68 0.40 8.70
C ILE A 87 14.47 1.22 7.69
N ILE A 88 14.66 2.52 7.96
CA ILE A 88 15.34 3.41 7.01
C ILE A 88 16.86 3.20 6.99
N GLY A 89 17.43 2.69 8.09
CA GLY A 89 18.87 2.46 8.20
C GLY A 89 19.68 3.77 8.26
N PRO A 90 21.03 3.69 8.21
CA PRO A 90 21.87 4.85 8.45
C PRO A 90 21.95 5.84 7.28
N ASN A 91 21.83 5.39 6.01
CA ASN A 91 21.96 6.25 4.83
C ASN A 91 20.80 6.05 3.83
N PRO A 92 19.53 6.28 4.24
CA PRO A 92 18.43 6.18 3.31
C PRO A 92 18.54 7.27 2.23
N THR A 93 18.09 6.95 1.02
CA THR A 93 18.03 7.93 -0.08
C THR A 93 16.61 8.16 -0.56
N PHE A 94 16.38 9.33 -1.14
CA PHE A 94 15.07 9.73 -1.67
C PHE A 94 15.32 10.67 -2.86
N THR A 95 14.94 10.21 -4.05
CA THR A 95 15.24 10.82 -5.34
C THR A 95 13.96 10.99 -6.16
N ILE A 96 13.73 12.17 -6.72
CA ILE A 96 12.72 12.35 -7.78
C ILE A 96 13.35 11.91 -9.10
N ILE A 97 12.86 10.84 -9.71
CA ILE A 97 13.47 10.26 -10.93
C ILE A 97 12.73 10.63 -12.21
N ALA A 98 11.44 10.95 -12.12
CA ALA A 98 10.66 11.45 -13.24
C ALA A 98 9.57 12.42 -12.76
N GLN A 99 9.15 13.32 -13.64
CA GLN A 99 8.02 14.19 -13.40
C GLN A 99 7.31 14.57 -14.70
N THR A 100 6.04 14.90 -14.58
CA THR A 100 5.24 15.53 -15.63
C THR A 100 4.73 16.89 -15.13
N PRO A 101 4.47 17.86 -16.04
CA PRO A 101 3.96 19.16 -15.61
C PRO A 101 2.55 19.09 -15.02
N LYS A 102 1.69 18.22 -15.57
CA LYS A 102 0.26 18.14 -15.22
C LYS A 102 -0.29 16.71 -15.24
N ASP A 103 0.09 15.92 -16.23
CA ASP A 103 -0.52 14.60 -16.45
C ASP A 103 -0.09 13.61 -15.36
N PRO A 104 -1.01 13.06 -14.56
CA PRO A 104 -0.65 12.18 -13.44
C PRO A 104 -0.34 10.75 -13.92
N ILE A 105 0.74 10.58 -14.66
CA ILE A 105 1.09 9.28 -15.26
C ILE A 105 1.71 8.30 -14.24
N PHE A 106 2.05 8.79 -13.03
CA PHE A 106 2.61 8.01 -11.93
C PHE A 106 1.53 7.81 -10.87
N HIS A 107 0.49 7.06 -11.20
CA HIS A 107 -0.70 6.92 -10.36
C HIS A 107 -0.72 5.56 -9.63
N GLU A 108 -0.84 4.46 -10.36
CA GLU A 108 -1.25 3.16 -9.77
C GLU A 108 -0.41 1.94 -10.26
N ALA A 109 -0.76 0.73 -9.82
CA ALA A 109 -0.18 -0.56 -10.25
C ALA A 109 1.36 -0.63 -10.22
N VAL A 110 1.99 -0.21 -9.12
CA VAL A 110 3.44 -0.31 -9.03
C VAL A 110 3.85 -1.79 -8.89
N VAL A 111 4.41 -2.38 -9.96
CA VAL A 111 4.75 -3.80 -10.02
C VAL A 111 6.20 -4.00 -10.46
N TRP A 112 6.98 -4.67 -9.61
CA TRP A 112 8.34 -5.07 -9.94
C TRP A 112 8.36 -6.36 -10.76
N TYR A 113 8.87 -6.28 -11.99
CA TYR A 113 9.22 -7.45 -12.80
C TYR A 113 10.69 -7.82 -12.61
N LYS A 114 10.93 -8.68 -11.61
CA LYS A 114 12.26 -9.10 -11.15
C LYS A 114 13.16 -9.64 -12.26
N ALA A 115 12.62 -10.36 -13.24
CA ALA A 115 13.43 -11.00 -14.28
C ALA A 115 14.19 -10.01 -15.18
N LYS A 116 13.70 -8.77 -15.33
CA LYS A 116 14.38 -7.69 -16.04
C LYS A 116 14.83 -6.53 -15.16
N ASP A 117 14.53 -6.60 -13.86
CA ASP A 117 14.70 -5.50 -12.91
C ASP A 117 14.02 -4.20 -13.40
N GLU A 118 12.79 -4.34 -13.89
CA GLU A 118 11.94 -3.24 -14.37
C GLU A 118 10.73 -3.05 -13.45
N VAL A 119 10.24 -1.82 -13.32
CA VAL A 119 9.01 -1.52 -12.58
C VAL A 119 7.98 -0.96 -13.54
N PHE A 120 6.80 -1.57 -13.51
CA PHE A 120 5.62 -1.11 -14.23
C PHE A 120 4.75 -0.28 -13.30
N PHE A 121 4.01 0.66 -13.87
CA PHE A 121 2.99 1.46 -13.21
C PHE A 121 2.04 1.99 -14.28
N VAL A 122 0.91 2.52 -13.85
CA VAL A 122 -0.15 2.92 -14.78
C VAL A 122 -0.61 4.33 -14.52
N GLN A 123 -1.03 4.95 -15.61
CA GLN A 123 -2.05 5.96 -15.61
C GLN A 123 -3.38 5.22 -15.77
N ASN A 124 -4.18 5.15 -14.71
CA ASN A 124 -5.60 4.81 -14.89
C ASN A 124 -6.32 6.01 -15.51
N ALA A 125 -7.64 6.04 -15.46
CA ALA A 125 -8.45 7.01 -16.18
C ALA A 125 -8.24 8.51 -15.80
N GLY A 126 -7.19 8.90 -15.05
CA GLY A 126 -6.64 10.26 -14.98
C GLY A 126 -7.51 11.32 -14.28
N ASN A 127 -6.90 12.46 -13.94
CA ASN A 127 -7.57 13.63 -13.36
C ASN A 127 -8.64 14.20 -14.34
N PRO A 128 -9.76 14.77 -13.87
CA PRO A 128 -10.71 15.56 -14.68
C PRO A 128 -10.11 16.42 -15.81
N ASP A 129 -8.93 17.01 -15.61
CA ASP A 129 -8.23 17.84 -16.61
C ASP A 129 -7.75 17.05 -17.85
N ALA A 130 -7.55 15.74 -17.73
CA ALA A 130 -7.29 14.82 -18.84
C ALA A 130 -8.58 14.38 -19.56
N GLY A 131 -9.72 14.97 -19.17
CA GLY A 131 -11.07 14.59 -19.59
C GLY A 131 -11.78 13.73 -18.54
N THR A 132 -13.10 13.86 -18.44
CA THR A 132 -13.95 12.95 -17.64
C THR A 132 -14.66 11.95 -18.55
N GLY A 133 -15.04 10.81 -18.00
CA GLY A 133 -15.85 9.79 -18.69
C GLY A 133 -15.11 8.92 -19.71
N LEU A 134 -15.77 8.60 -20.82
CA LEU A 134 -15.34 7.53 -21.72
C LEU A 134 -14.07 7.81 -22.53
N ASN A 135 -13.61 9.07 -22.58
CA ASN A 135 -12.46 9.50 -23.38
C ASN A 135 -11.17 9.62 -22.54
N LYS A 136 -11.16 9.09 -21.31
CA LYS A 136 -10.03 9.15 -20.39
C LYS A 136 -8.81 8.40 -20.96
N SER A 137 -7.64 9.00 -20.81
CA SER A 137 -6.36 8.38 -21.20
C SER A 137 -5.98 7.35 -20.14
N ALA A 138 -5.74 6.12 -20.58
CA ALA A 138 -5.21 5.04 -19.77
C ALA A 138 -3.93 4.53 -20.44
N ALA A 139 -2.89 4.25 -19.66
CA ALA A 139 -1.62 3.83 -20.21
C ALA A 139 -0.81 3.04 -19.19
N ILE A 140 0.01 2.14 -19.70
CA ILE A 140 0.99 1.38 -18.91
C ILE A 140 2.37 1.95 -19.24
N TYR A 141 3.17 2.16 -18.21
CA TYR A 141 4.54 2.62 -18.33
C TYR A 141 5.48 1.72 -17.55
N LYS A 142 6.77 1.81 -17.85
CA LYS A 142 7.82 1.17 -17.07
C LYS A 142 9.09 2.00 -16.98
N ILE A 143 9.90 1.70 -15.98
CA ILE A 143 11.27 2.20 -15.82
C ILE A 143 12.26 1.05 -15.59
N SER A 144 13.53 1.30 -15.88
CA SER A 144 14.65 0.44 -15.50
C SER A 144 15.13 0.77 -14.08
N LEU A 145 15.21 -0.24 -13.19
CA LEU A 145 15.77 -0.02 -11.84
C LEU A 145 17.28 0.20 -11.86
N LYS A 146 17.97 -0.33 -12.87
CA LYS A 146 19.39 -0.06 -13.08
C LYS A 146 19.66 1.44 -13.30
N GLU A 147 18.80 2.12 -14.06
CA GLU A 147 18.90 3.57 -14.27
C GLU A 147 18.56 4.34 -13.00
N ALA A 148 17.49 3.95 -12.30
CA ALA A 148 17.12 4.55 -11.02
C ALA A 148 18.23 4.41 -9.97
N ASP A 149 18.87 3.24 -9.86
CA ASP A 149 19.99 2.98 -8.97
C ASP A 149 21.21 3.84 -9.28
N ALA A 150 21.47 4.16 -10.55
CA ALA A 150 22.57 5.02 -10.96
C ALA A 150 22.42 6.47 -10.47
N VAL A 151 21.18 6.90 -10.17
CA VAL A 151 20.87 8.28 -9.76
C VAL A 151 20.38 8.40 -8.31
N LYS A 152 20.31 7.29 -7.56
CA LYS A 152 19.72 7.22 -6.21
C LYS A 152 20.31 8.15 -5.14
N ASN A 153 21.49 8.70 -5.38
CA ASN A 153 22.16 9.64 -4.47
C ASN A 153 21.83 11.11 -4.79
N LEU A 154 21.06 11.37 -5.84
CA LEU A 154 20.57 12.70 -6.19
C LEU A 154 19.24 12.97 -5.48
N ARG A 155 18.92 14.24 -5.21
CA ARG A 155 17.58 14.64 -4.75
C ARG A 155 16.61 14.79 -5.93
N ASP A 156 17.13 15.31 -7.04
CA ASP A 156 16.41 15.50 -8.30
C ASP A 156 17.25 14.90 -9.44
N ALA A 157 16.66 13.93 -10.14
CA ALA A 157 17.22 13.21 -11.27
C ALA A 157 16.24 13.18 -12.46
N VAL A 158 15.29 14.12 -12.52
CA VAL A 158 14.32 14.22 -13.61
C VAL A 158 15.06 14.25 -14.95
N GLY A 159 14.60 13.40 -15.89
CA GLY A 159 15.18 13.29 -17.23
C GLY A 159 16.41 12.38 -17.31
N LYS A 160 16.82 11.72 -16.21
CA LYS A 160 17.92 10.76 -16.19
C LYS A 160 17.49 9.29 -16.16
N VAL A 161 16.21 9.03 -15.92
CA VAL A 161 15.59 7.69 -15.98
C VAL A 161 14.52 7.74 -17.06
N GLU A 162 14.59 6.83 -18.02
CA GLU A 162 13.62 6.78 -19.12
C GLU A 162 12.30 6.17 -18.64
N VAL A 163 11.19 6.86 -18.90
CA VAL A 163 9.83 6.34 -18.69
C VAL A 163 9.31 5.84 -20.03
N VAL A 164 9.17 4.53 -20.16
CA VAL A 164 8.84 3.86 -21.42
C VAL A 164 7.36 3.49 -21.42
N HIS A 165 6.63 3.89 -22.47
CA HIS A 165 5.25 3.45 -22.70
C HIS A 165 5.19 1.97 -23.10
N VAL A 166 4.24 1.22 -22.54
CA VAL A 166 4.06 -0.22 -22.75
C VAL A 166 2.74 -0.47 -23.49
N PRO A 167 2.78 -0.74 -24.81
CA PRO A 167 1.58 -0.96 -25.61
C PRO A 167 1.08 -2.40 -25.48
N SER A 168 0.24 -2.68 -24.48
CA SER A 168 -0.40 -3.99 -24.32
C SER A 168 -1.38 -4.30 -25.46
N THR A 169 -1.45 -5.56 -25.90
CA THR A 169 -2.39 -5.97 -26.96
C THR A 169 -3.11 -7.29 -26.63
N PRO A 170 -4.45 -7.33 -26.59
CA PRO A 170 -5.38 -6.19 -26.52
C PRO A 170 -5.04 -5.19 -25.39
N GLU A 171 -5.49 -3.96 -25.55
CA GLU A 171 -5.31 -2.92 -24.53
C GLU A 171 -6.07 -3.28 -23.25
N ILE A 172 -5.47 -3.02 -22.09
CA ILE A 172 -6.13 -3.16 -20.79
C ILE A 172 -6.95 -1.88 -20.53
N PRO A 173 -8.28 -1.96 -20.45
CA PRO A 173 -9.13 -0.79 -20.28
C PRO A 173 -9.03 -0.28 -18.83
N ASN A 174 -8.60 0.97 -18.65
CA ASN A 174 -8.43 1.60 -17.34
C ASN A 174 -7.71 0.65 -16.35
N PRO A 175 -6.45 0.29 -16.62
CA PRO A 175 -5.70 -0.54 -15.69
C PRO A 175 -5.53 0.25 -14.40
N ASN A 176 -5.79 -0.38 -13.27
CA ASN A 176 -5.65 0.24 -11.96
C ASN A 176 -4.60 -0.50 -11.14
N GLY A 177 -4.95 -1.37 -10.19
CA GLY A 177 -4.00 -2.17 -9.43
C GLY A 177 -3.42 -3.34 -10.22
N ALA A 178 -2.23 -3.80 -9.82
CA ALA A 178 -1.56 -4.92 -10.46
C ALA A 178 -0.60 -5.65 -9.52
N THR A 179 -0.31 -6.91 -9.82
CA THR A 179 0.65 -7.73 -9.06
C THR A 179 1.35 -8.76 -9.94
N GLN A 180 2.49 -9.29 -9.46
CA GLN A 180 3.17 -10.41 -10.12
C GLN A 180 2.34 -11.69 -10.01
N TYR A 181 2.14 -12.36 -11.14
CA TYR A 181 1.32 -13.55 -11.24
C TYR A 181 1.89 -14.56 -12.24
N LYS A 182 2.44 -15.69 -11.78
CA LYS A 182 2.94 -16.78 -12.63
C LYS A 182 3.87 -16.28 -13.77
N SER A 183 4.90 -15.50 -13.41
CA SER A 183 5.83 -14.82 -14.35
C SER A 183 5.22 -13.76 -15.28
N GLN A 184 3.94 -13.44 -15.09
CA GLN A 184 3.21 -12.39 -15.78
C GLN A 184 2.84 -11.26 -14.80
N ILE A 185 2.19 -10.22 -15.31
CA ILE A 185 1.56 -9.19 -14.47
C ILE A 185 0.05 -9.38 -14.56
N LEU A 186 -0.63 -9.52 -13.43
CA LEU A 186 -2.08 -9.55 -13.34
C LEU A 186 -2.59 -8.16 -12.96
N PHE A 187 -3.45 -7.59 -13.79
CA PHE A 187 -4.08 -6.30 -13.58
C PHE A 187 -5.54 -6.46 -13.13
N ALA A 188 -5.97 -5.58 -12.24
CA ALA A 188 -7.37 -5.19 -12.10
C ALA A 188 -7.68 -4.09 -13.11
N ALA A 189 -8.52 -4.41 -14.09
CA ALA A 189 -9.03 -3.47 -15.06
C ALA A 189 -10.40 -2.97 -14.61
N GLU A 190 -10.60 -1.65 -14.57
CA GLU A 190 -11.83 -1.02 -14.07
C GLU A 190 -13.00 -1.09 -15.06
N GLY A 191 -12.73 -1.52 -16.30
CA GLY A 191 -13.70 -1.52 -17.40
C GLY A 191 -13.97 -0.11 -17.94
N GLN A 192 -14.84 -0.03 -18.95
CA GLN A 192 -15.15 1.25 -19.62
C GLN A 192 -16.54 1.22 -20.28
N GLY A 193 -17.35 2.23 -19.94
CA GLY A 193 -18.73 2.34 -20.38
C GLY A 193 -19.57 1.12 -20.04
N ALA A 194 -20.68 0.93 -20.75
CA ALA A 194 -21.61 -0.17 -20.48
C ALA A 194 -21.18 -1.51 -21.09
N LYS A 195 -20.24 -1.51 -22.05
CA LYS A 195 -19.93 -2.69 -22.88
C LYS A 195 -18.60 -3.36 -22.54
N ILE A 196 -17.65 -2.65 -21.95
CA ILE A 196 -16.37 -3.22 -21.54
C ILE A 196 -16.44 -3.44 -20.02
N PRO A 197 -16.64 -4.69 -19.55
CA PRO A 197 -16.75 -4.97 -18.13
C PRO A 197 -15.38 -4.86 -17.43
N PRO A 198 -15.35 -4.63 -16.11
CA PRO A 198 -14.14 -4.78 -15.33
C PRO A 198 -13.66 -6.23 -15.36
N ALA A 199 -12.35 -6.43 -15.26
CA ALA A 199 -11.76 -7.75 -15.42
C ALA A 199 -10.40 -7.90 -14.73
N LEU A 200 -10.08 -9.13 -14.35
CA LEU A 200 -8.71 -9.56 -14.07
C LEU A 200 -8.05 -9.94 -15.40
N ILE A 201 -6.96 -9.27 -15.75
CA ILE A 201 -6.28 -9.43 -17.05
C ILE A 201 -4.79 -9.70 -16.82
N VAL A 202 -4.28 -10.81 -17.33
CA VAL A 202 -2.83 -11.05 -17.35
C VAL A 202 -2.19 -10.39 -18.55
N MET A 203 -0.98 -9.88 -18.38
CA MET A 203 -0.12 -9.34 -19.43
C MET A 203 1.25 -10.00 -19.37
N ASN A 204 1.78 -10.40 -20.53
CA ASN A 204 3.20 -10.73 -20.64
C ASN A 204 4.04 -9.45 -20.44
N PRO A 205 4.96 -9.39 -19.45
CA PRO A 205 5.78 -8.21 -19.19
C PRO A 205 6.92 -8.02 -20.22
N VAL A 206 6.96 -8.84 -21.26
CA VAL A 206 7.90 -8.75 -22.38
C VAL A 206 7.12 -8.59 -23.68
N GLU A 207 7.69 -7.81 -24.61
CA GLU A 207 7.17 -7.65 -25.96
C GLU A 207 6.79 -9.01 -26.58
N PRO A 208 5.61 -9.10 -27.22
CA PRO A 208 4.73 -8.00 -27.65
C PRO A 208 3.68 -7.54 -26.61
N TYR A 209 3.86 -7.84 -25.31
CA TYR A 209 2.92 -7.44 -24.24
C TYR A 209 1.49 -7.94 -24.43
N ASN A 210 1.36 -9.21 -24.86
CA ASN A 210 0.06 -9.82 -25.07
C ASN A 210 -0.74 -9.91 -23.77
N THR A 211 -2.05 -9.66 -23.85
CA THR A 211 -2.96 -9.75 -22.70
C THR A 211 -3.98 -10.88 -22.85
N THR A 212 -4.49 -11.38 -21.73
CA THR A 212 -5.55 -12.39 -21.69
C THR A 212 -6.45 -12.15 -20.48
N VAL A 213 -7.77 -12.15 -20.71
CA VAL A 213 -8.76 -12.04 -19.63
C VAL A 213 -8.83 -13.35 -18.85
N LEU A 214 -8.68 -13.29 -17.53
CA LEU A 214 -8.85 -14.43 -16.63
C LEU A 214 -10.27 -14.50 -16.04
N LEU A 215 -10.83 -13.35 -15.67
CA LEU A 215 -12.13 -13.25 -15.01
C LEU A 215 -12.76 -11.89 -15.31
N ASN A 216 -14.05 -11.83 -15.64
CA ASN A 216 -14.74 -10.55 -15.92
C ASN A 216 -16.19 -10.48 -15.42
N ASN A 217 -16.67 -11.50 -14.70
CA ASN A 217 -18.02 -11.54 -14.17
C ASN A 217 -18.15 -12.49 -12.96
N TYR A 218 -19.22 -12.32 -12.21
CA TYR A 218 -19.70 -13.28 -11.22
C TYR A 218 -21.07 -13.82 -11.64
N PHE A 219 -21.11 -15.05 -12.18
CA PHE A 219 -22.32 -15.69 -12.71
C PHE A 219 -23.13 -14.78 -13.67
N GLY A 220 -22.44 -14.07 -14.56
CA GLY A 220 -23.03 -13.14 -15.53
C GLY A 220 -23.26 -11.72 -15.01
N ARG A 221 -23.03 -11.44 -13.72
CA ARG A 221 -23.07 -10.08 -13.16
C ARG A 221 -21.72 -9.40 -13.35
N GLN A 222 -21.73 -8.16 -13.81
CA GLN A 222 -20.49 -7.37 -13.91
C GLN A 222 -20.04 -6.93 -12.53
N PHE A 223 -18.71 -6.99 -12.30
CA PHE A 223 -18.02 -6.22 -11.27
C PHE A 223 -18.31 -4.72 -11.40
N ASN A 224 -18.11 -3.99 -10.31
CA ASN A 224 -18.33 -2.54 -10.25
C ASN A 224 -17.23 -1.84 -11.07
N SER A 225 -16.02 -1.85 -10.53
CA SER A 225 -14.77 -1.35 -11.12
C SER A 225 -13.61 -1.87 -10.28
N LEU A 226 -12.99 -2.98 -10.71
CA LEU A 226 -11.92 -3.62 -9.94
C LEU A 226 -10.77 -2.65 -9.71
N ASN A 227 -10.32 -2.54 -8.46
CA ASN A 227 -9.34 -1.51 -8.09
C ASN A 227 -7.98 -2.13 -7.81
N ASP A 228 -7.78 -2.83 -6.69
CA ASP A 228 -6.49 -3.44 -6.35
C ASP A 228 -6.60 -4.96 -6.11
N LEU A 229 -5.46 -5.65 -6.15
CA LEU A 229 -5.38 -7.11 -5.96
C LEU A 229 -4.08 -7.58 -5.32
N ALA A 230 -4.19 -8.69 -4.58
CA ALA A 230 -3.05 -9.39 -4.00
C ALA A 230 -3.18 -10.89 -4.17
N ILE A 231 -2.03 -11.56 -4.30
CA ILE A 231 -1.95 -13.03 -4.26
C ILE A 231 -1.68 -13.44 -2.84
N HIS A 232 -2.52 -14.31 -2.30
CA HIS A 232 -2.30 -14.77 -0.94
C HIS A 232 -1.07 -15.70 -0.86
N PRO A 233 -0.15 -15.46 0.08
CA PRO A 233 1.20 -16.03 0.07
C PRO A 233 1.30 -17.55 0.29
N LYS A 234 0.25 -18.20 0.80
CA LYS A 234 0.23 -19.64 1.07
C LYS A 234 -0.70 -20.42 0.15
N ASN A 235 -1.96 -20.02 0.06
CA ASN A 235 -2.95 -20.71 -0.78
C ASN A 235 -2.86 -20.35 -2.28
N LEU A 236 -2.15 -19.25 -2.64
CA LEU A 236 -1.91 -18.74 -3.99
C LEU A 236 -3.16 -18.27 -4.76
N ASP A 237 -4.27 -18.04 -4.07
CA ASP A 237 -5.48 -17.49 -4.67
C ASP A 237 -5.37 -15.97 -4.85
N VAL A 238 -6.10 -15.43 -5.82
CA VAL A 238 -6.17 -13.99 -6.11
C VAL A 238 -7.27 -13.38 -5.24
N TYR A 239 -6.97 -12.31 -4.53
CA TYR A 239 -7.94 -11.49 -3.80
C TYR A 239 -7.95 -10.10 -4.38
N PHE A 240 -9.14 -9.52 -4.58
CA PHE A 240 -9.28 -8.24 -5.27
C PHE A 240 -10.45 -7.42 -4.75
N THR A 241 -10.31 -6.09 -4.81
CA THR A 241 -11.31 -5.14 -4.33
C THR A 241 -12.21 -4.65 -5.47
N ASP A 242 -13.49 -4.46 -5.16
CA ASP A 242 -14.51 -4.06 -6.15
C ASP A 242 -15.31 -2.81 -5.72
N PRO A 243 -14.66 -1.65 -5.59
CA PRO A 243 -15.31 -0.37 -5.28
C PRO A 243 -16.07 0.21 -6.47
N THR A 244 -16.74 1.35 -6.27
CA THR A 244 -17.57 2.02 -7.28
C THR A 244 -16.91 3.21 -7.96
N TYR A 245 -15.57 3.26 -7.99
CA TYR A 245 -14.83 4.36 -8.59
C TYR A 245 -15.21 4.63 -10.06
N GLY A 246 -15.54 3.59 -10.81
CA GLY A 246 -15.99 3.74 -12.19
C GLY A 246 -17.26 4.57 -12.33
N GLU A 247 -18.20 4.40 -11.39
CA GLU A 247 -19.43 5.19 -11.36
C GLU A 247 -19.15 6.60 -10.82
N SER A 248 -18.45 6.73 -9.69
CA SER A 248 -18.15 8.04 -9.09
C SER A 248 -17.33 8.95 -10.02
N ASN A 249 -16.51 8.36 -10.89
CA ASN A 249 -15.70 9.07 -11.90
C ASN A 249 -16.33 9.08 -13.30
N ASN A 250 -17.59 8.67 -13.43
CA ASN A 250 -18.42 8.76 -14.63
C ASN A 250 -17.92 7.98 -15.87
N PHE A 251 -17.14 6.92 -15.69
CA PHE A 251 -16.66 6.08 -16.81
C PHE A 251 -17.27 4.67 -16.84
N ARG A 252 -18.09 4.31 -15.84
CA ARG A 252 -18.90 3.09 -15.77
C ARG A 252 -20.35 3.40 -15.38
N PRO A 253 -21.31 2.53 -15.73
CA PRO A 253 -22.69 2.65 -15.26
C PRO A 253 -22.80 2.38 -13.75
N ALA A 254 -24.00 2.63 -13.20
CA ALA A 254 -24.33 2.31 -11.82
C ALA A 254 -23.96 0.86 -11.45
N PRO A 255 -23.40 0.63 -10.24
CA PRO A 255 -22.94 -0.68 -9.82
C PRO A 255 -24.09 -1.67 -9.66
N GLY A 256 -23.79 -2.93 -9.98
CA GLY A 256 -24.72 -4.05 -9.81
C GLY A 256 -24.41 -4.93 -8.60
N MET A 257 -23.31 -4.68 -7.87
CA MET A 257 -22.80 -5.49 -6.77
C MET A 257 -22.38 -4.65 -5.57
N GLN A 258 -22.24 -5.28 -4.40
CA GLN A 258 -21.77 -4.61 -3.19
C GLN A 258 -20.27 -4.31 -3.28
N ASN A 259 -19.83 -3.32 -2.49
CA ASN A 259 -18.42 -2.99 -2.34
C ASN A 259 -17.78 -4.02 -1.40
N GLN A 260 -16.98 -4.91 -1.96
CA GLN A 260 -16.46 -6.07 -1.23
C GLN A 260 -15.12 -6.55 -1.77
N VAL A 261 -14.49 -7.45 -1.01
CA VAL A 261 -13.30 -8.18 -1.43
C VAL A 261 -13.73 -9.53 -1.97
N TRP A 262 -13.35 -9.80 -3.20
CA TRP A 262 -13.57 -11.09 -3.85
C TRP A 262 -12.31 -11.95 -3.78
N ARG A 263 -12.50 -13.25 -3.94
CA ARG A 263 -11.45 -14.25 -4.06
C ARG A 263 -11.68 -15.08 -5.32
N TYR A 264 -10.65 -15.20 -6.14
CA TYR A 264 -10.61 -16.06 -7.31
C TYR A 264 -9.55 -17.15 -7.15
N ASN A 265 -10.00 -18.39 -7.21
CA ASN A 265 -9.15 -19.57 -7.21
C ASN A 265 -8.94 -20.03 -8.66
N ASP A 266 -7.80 -19.68 -9.26
CA ASP A 266 -7.48 -19.99 -10.67
C ASP A 266 -7.51 -21.50 -10.97
N ARG A 267 -7.15 -22.36 -10.00
CA ARG A 267 -7.11 -23.82 -10.19
C ARG A 267 -8.49 -24.43 -10.40
N THR A 268 -9.50 -23.90 -9.74
CA THR A 268 -10.88 -24.42 -9.78
C THR A 268 -11.83 -23.54 -10.59
N GLY A 269 -11.43 -22.29 -10.86
CA GLY A 269 -12.30 -21.26 -11.43
C GLY A 269 -13.31 -20.67 -10.43
N ALA A 270 -13.28 -21.10 -9.17
CA ALA A 270 -14.24 -20.64 -8.18
C ALA A 270 -14.01 -19.15 -7.81
N VAL A 271 -15.11 -18.39 -7.80
CA VAL A 271 -15.14 -17.01 -7.32
C VAL A 271 -16.02 -16.97 -6.08
N THR A 272 -15.49 -16.44 -4.98
CA THR A 272 -16.17 -16.35 -3.68
C THR A 272 -15.96 -14.97 -3.07
N VAL A 273 -16.75 -14.62 -2.06
CA VAL A 273 -16.56 -13.39 -1.28
C VAL A 273 -15.60 -13.68 -0.13
N ALA A 274 -14.56 -12.86 0.02
CA ALA A 274 -13.63 -12.97 1.13
C ALA A 274 -14.11 -12.15 2.34
N ALA A 275 -14.54 -10.90 2.11
CA ALA A 275 -15.13 -10.01 3.11
C ALA A 275 -16.02 -8.96 2.44
N ASP A 276 -17.02 -8.48 3.20
CA ASP A 276 -17.90 -7.38 2.84
C ASP A 276 -17.92 -6.28 3.93
N GLY A 277 -18.88 -5.34 3.85
CA GLY A 277 -19.07 -4.29 4.86
C GLY A 277 -18.14 -3.09 4.73
N PHE A 278 -17.54 -2.88 3.56
CA PHE A 278 -16.71 -1.72 3.25
C PHE A 278 -17.54 -0.57 2.68
N VAL A 279 -17.04 0.67 2.83
CA VAL A 279 -17.61 1.81 2.13
C VAL A 279 -17.01 1.92 0.73
N MET A 280 -15.69 1.98 0.61
CA MET A 280 -14.95 1.96 -0.67
C MET A 280 -13.64 1.16 -0.48
N PRO A 281 -13.65 -0.18 -0.61
CA PRO A 281 -12.44 -0.99 -0.46
C PRO A 281 -11.47 -0.66 -1.60
N ASN A 282 -10.21 -0.39 -1.25
CA ASN A 282 -9.20 0.03 -2.22
C ASN A 282 -8.01 -0.94 -2.21
N GLY A 283 -6.89 -0.60 -1.58
CA GLY A 283 -5.69 -1.41 -1.54
C GLY A 283 -5.88 -2.68 -0.71
N ILE A 284 -5.21 -3.76 -1.11
CA ILE A 284 -5.22 -5.03 -0.38
C ILE A 284 -3.83 -5.67 -0.33
N THR A 285 -3.47 -6.22 0.83
CA THR A 285 -2.25 -7.02 1.00
C THR A 285 -2.40 -8.04 2.12
N PHE A 286 -1.41 -8.91 2.26
CA PHE A 286 -1.34 -9.92 3.30
C PHE A 286 -0.13 -9.71 4.21
N SER A 287 -0.21 -10.18 5.45
CA SER A 287 0.98 -10.37 6.28
C SER A 287 1.92 -11.39 5.62
N PRO A 288 3.24 -11.34 5.86
CA PRO A 288 4.20 -12.27 5.26
C PRO A 288 3.91 -13.75 5.54
N ASP A 289 3.29 -14.04 6.68
CA ASP A 289 2.88 -15.39 7.06
C ASP A 289 1.49 -15.79 6.50
N GLY A 290 0.77 -14.87 5.86
CA GLY A 290 -0.57 -15.07 5.29
C GLY A 290 -1.71 -15.09 6.30
N LYS A 291 -1.46 -14.88 7.59
CA LYS A 291 -2.51 -14.98 8.61
C LYS A 291 -3.43 -13.77 8.66
N TYR A 292 -2.97 -12.63 8.18
CA TYR A 292 -3.74 -11.40 8.19
C TYR A 292 -3.87 -10.84 6.79
N ALA A 293 -5.07 -10.33 6.48
CA ALA A 293 -5.30 -9.46 5.33
C ALA A 293 -5.44 -8.02 5.83
N TYR A 294 -4.90 -7.08 5.07
CA TYR A 294 -5.06 -5.64 5.29
C TYR A 294 -5.77 -5.06 4.07
N VAL A 295 -6.85 -4.33 4.31
CA VAL A 295 -7.66 -3.70 3.26
C VAL A 295 -7.88 -2.24 3.61
N THR A 296 -7.55 -1.33 2.70
CA THR A 296 -7.82 0.10 2.89
C THR A 296 -9.25 0.43 2.49
N ASP A 297 -9.85 1.40 3.18
CA ASP A 297 -11.19 1.90 2.91
C ASP A 297 -11.13 3.42 2.81
N THR A 298 -11.44 3.91 1.62
CA THR A 298 -11.32 5.31 1.18
C THR A 298 -12.68 6.01 1.15
N GLY A 299 -13.65 5.47 1.88
CA GLY A 299 -15.05 5.88 1.87
C GLY A 299 -15.31 7.37 2.13
N ILE A 300 -14.36 8.08 2.72
CA ILE A 300 -14.39 9.55 2.86
C ILE A 300 -14.65 10.29 1.55
N TRP A 301 -14.42 9.67 0.38
CA TRP A 301 -14.67 10.26 -0.94
C TRP A 301 -15.84 9.67 -1.74
N ARG A 302 -16.63 8.75 -1.15
CA ARG A 302 -17.64 7.97 -1.88
C ARG A 302 -18.60 8.83 -2.72
N HIS A 303 -19.13 9.92 -2.15
CA HIS A 303 -20.00 10.90 -2.82
C HIS A 303 -19.47 12.32 -2.67
N GLY A 304 -18.15 12.48 -2.81
CA GLY A 304 -17.44 13.68 -2.37
C GLY A 304 -16.97 13.55 -0.93
N LEU A 305 -16.48 14.65 -0.35
CA LEU A 305 -15.83 14.64 0.96
C LEU A 305 -16.86 14.47 2.10
N GLU A 306 -16.87 13.30 2.71
CA GLU A 306 -17.70 12.92 3.86
C GLU A 306 -16.80 12.51 5.04
N LEU A 307 -16.42 13.48 5.90
CA LEU A 307 -15.42 13.29 6.96
C LEU A 307 -15.76 12.19 8.00
N SER A 308 -17.01 11.78 8.10
CA SER A 308 -17.46 10.69 8.97
C SER A 308 -17.25 9.29 8.38
N ASN A 309 -16.98 9.19 7.08
CA ASN A 309 -16.72 7.92 6.41
C ASN A 309 -15.26 7.47 6.60
N PRO A 310 -14.95 6.21 6.31
CA PRO A 310 -13.61 5.66 6.53
C PRO A 310 -12.52 6.39 5.75
N SER A 311 -11.42 6.64 6.45
CA SER A 311 -10.08 6.88 5.90
C SER A 311 -9.13 5.95 6.65
N SER A 312 -9.35 4.65 6.47
CA SER A 312 -8.91 3.63 7.42
C SER A 312 -8.30 2.41 6.75
N ILE A 313 -7.45 1.71 7.48
CA ILE A 313 -6.96 0.38 7.14
C ILE A 313 -7.62 -0.61 8.09
N TYR A 314 -8.27 -1.64 7.55
CA TYR A 314 -8.81 -2.75 8.33
C TYR A 314 -7.88 -3.95 8.26
N ARG A 315 -7.76 -4.67 9.37
CA ARG A 315 -7.12 -5.99 9.42
C ARG A 315 -8.16 -7.07 9.65
N PHE A 316 -8.01 -8.19 8.96
CA PHE A 316 -8.80 -9.40 9.11
C PHE A 316 -7.90 -10.59 9.43
N THR A 317 -8.44 -11.58 10.14
CA THR A 317 -7.85 -12.93 10.21
C THR A 317 -8.22 -13.67 8.91
N VAL A 318 -7.24 -14.27 8.24
CA VAL A 318 -7.48 -15.12 7.07
C VAL A 318 -7.77 -16.55 7.53
N GLN A 319 -8.94 -17.07 7.19
CA GLN A 319 -9.36 -18.42 7.56
C GLN A 319 -8.78 -19.49 6.61
N PRO A 320 -8.70 -20.76 7.04
CA PRO A 320 -8.19 -21.85 6.19
C PRO A 320 -8.97 -22.04 4.89
N ASP A 321 -10.26 -21.70 4.88
CA ASP A 321 -11.10 -21.75 3.69
C ASP A 321 -10.91 -20.55 2.76
N GLY A 322 -10.09 -19.57 3.14
CA GLY A 322 -9.77 -18.36 2.40
C GLY A 322 -10.70 -17.17 2.66
N THR A 323 -11.71 -17.28 3.53
CA THR A 323 -12.54 -16.15 3.97
C THR A 323 -11.83 -15.28 5.00
N PHE A 324 -12.33 -14.07 5.23
CA PHE A 324 -11.79 -13.11 6.18
C PHE A 324 -12.75 -12.90 7.36
N GLU A 325 -12.23 -12.98 8.58
CA GLU A 325 -12.99 -12.75 9.82
C GLU A 325 -12.28 -11.77 10.76
N ASP A 326 -12.85 -11.53 11.94
CA ASP A 326 -12.27 -10.69 13.01
C ASP A 326 -11.83 -9.28 12.56
N ARG A 327 -12.69 -8.63 11.75
CA ARG A 327 -12.44 -7.26 11.28
C ARG A 327 -12.10 -6.35 12.46
N LYS A 328 -10.97 -5.67 12.35
CA LYS A 328 -10.61 -4.57 13.26
C LYS A 328 -10.08 -3.38 12.49
N THR A 329 -10.35 -2.17 12.98
CA THR A 329 -9.61 -0.98 12.54
C THR A 329 -8.16 -1.14 12.98
N PHE A 330 -7.26 -1.18 11.99
CA PHE A 330 -5.82 -1.28 12.22
C PHE A 330 -5.17 0.10 12.31
N ALA A 331 -5.53 1.00 11.40
CA ALA A 331 -5.04 2.38 11.38
C ALA A 331 -6.08 3.32 10.78
N PHE A 332 -5.94 4.61 11.12
CA PHE A 332 -6.63 5.74 10.50
C PHE A 332 -5.57 6.74 10.07
N VAL A 333 -5.64 7.27 8.85
CA VAL A 333 -4.63 8.23 8.35
C VAL A 333 -5.06 9.66 8.65
N ASP A 334 -4.10 10.52 8.98
CA ASP A 334 -4.34 11.92 9.31
C ASP A 334 -4.43 12.83 8.07
N THR A 335 -3.98 12.37 6.89
CA THR A 335 -4.03 13.14 5.64
C THR A 335 -4.66 12.33 4.51
N ASN A 336 -5.78 12.84 3.99
CA ASN A 336 -6.56 12.30 2.87
C ASN A 336 -7.05 10.85 3.09
N ILE A 337 -6.56 9.88 2.31
CA ILE A 337 -6.98 8.47 2.32
C ILE A 337 -5.77 7.52 2.33
N PRO A 338 -5.88 6.33 2.94
CA PRO A 338 -4.96 5.24 2.69
C PRO A 338 -5.35 4.56 1.37
N ASP A 339 -4.45 4.55 0.40
CA ASP A 339 -4.72 4.05 -0.94
C ASP A 339 -4.09 2.64 -1.11
N GLY A 340 -3.06 2.47 -1.94
CA GLY A 340 -2.29 1.23 -2.03
C GLY A 340 -1.61 0.86 -0.70
N VAL A 341 -1.61 -0.44 -0.36
CA VAL A 341 -1.07 -0.97 0.92
C VAL A 341 -0.17 -2.17 0.70
N HIS A 342 0.96 -2.23 1.41
CA HIS A 342 1.93 -3.33 1.34
C HIS A 342 2.45 -3.71 2.72
N THR A 343 2.95 -4.93 2.88
CA THR A 343 3.68 -5.32 4.10
C THR A 343 5.15 -5.59 3.80
N ASP A 344 6.04 -5.27 4.75
CA ASP A 344 7.42 -5.75 4.67
C ASP A 344 7.57 -7.15 5.29
N SER A 345 8.74 -7.77 5.12
CA SER A 345 9.04 -9.12 5.62
C SER A 345 8.97 -9.27 7.15
N LYS A 346 8.91 -8.16 7.90
CA LYS A 346 8.76 -8.14 9.36
C LYS A 346 7.31 -7.90 9.79
N GLY A 347 6.39 -7.73 8.84
CA GLY A 347 4.97 -7.49 9.09
C GLY A 347 4.63 -6.04 9.42
N ASN A 348 5.55 -5.09 9.20
CA ASN A 348 5.15 -3.67 9.22
C ASN A 348 4.27 -3.40 8.00
N VAL A 349 3.28 -2.53 8.18
CA VAL A 349 2.29 -2.19 7.17
C VAL A 349 2.59 -0.80 6.64
N TYR A 350 2.58 -0.65 5.32
CA TYR A 350 2.85 0.59 4.62
C TYR A 350 1.61 0.95 3.81
N ALA A 351 1.20 2.21 3.80
CA ALA A 351 0.14 2.67 2.90
C ALA A 351 0.48 4.02 2.28
N GLY A 352 0.12 4.18 1.00
CA GLY A 352 0.12 5.46 0.32
C GLY A 352 -0.95 6.35 0.93
N ALA A 353 -0.63 7.61 1.20
CA ALA A 353 -1.51 8.59 1.82
C ALA A 353 -1.37 9.95 1.14
N GLY A 354 -2.13 10.95 1.61
CA GLY A 354 -2.20 12.27 0.97
C GLY A 354 -0.90 13.08 0.94
N ASP A 355 0.12 12.70 1.71
CA ASP A 355 1.40 13.41 1.82
C ASP A 355 2.65 12.49 1.77
N GLY A 356 2.46 11.20 1.47
CA GLY A 356 3.56 10.24 1.32
C GLY A 356 3.16 8.82 1.70
N VAL A 357 4.14 8.00 2.08
CA VAL A 357 3.93 6.61 2.51
C VAL A 357 4.03 6.53 4.02
N TYR A 358 3.00 6.01 4.69
CA TYR A 358 2.95 5.87 6.14
C TYR A 358 3.36 4.47 6.54
N VAL A 359 4.03 4.34 7.69
CA VAL A 359 4.57 3.07 8.17
C VAL A 359 4.07 2.80 9.57
N TRP A 360 3.35 1.70 9.73
CA TRP A 360 2.88 1.20 11.02
C TRP A 360 3.57 -0.11 11.37
N ASN A 361 3.89 -0.28 12.64
CA ASN A 361 4.32 -1.59 13.14
C ASN A 361 3.14 -2.58 13.19
N PRO A 362 3.36 -3.89 13.44
CA PRO A 362 2.28 -4.90 13.43
C PRO A 362 1.13 -4.67 14.42
N SER A 363 1.31 -3.78 15.42
CA SER A 363 0.24 -3.40 16.35
C SER A 363 -0.68 -2.30 15.83
N GLY A 364 -0.32 -1.60 14.74
CA GLY A 364 -1.05 -0.45 14.22
C GLY A 364 -0.55 0.91 14.75
N LYS A 365 0.64 0.93 15.37
CA LYS A 365 1.28 2.16 15.83
C LYS A 365 2.06 2.79 14.68
N LEU A 366 1.79 4.06 14.37
CA LEU A 366 2.55 4.83 13.39
C LEU A 366 3.99 5.00 13.90
N ILE A 367 4.96 4.49 13.17
CA ILE A 367 6.38 4.58 13.50
C ILE A 367 7.14 5.55 12.59
N GLY A 368 6.66 5.77 11.37
CA GLY A 368 7.31 6.66 10.42
C GLY A 368 6.45 7.09 9.24
N LYS A 369 6.91 8.13 8.54
CA LYS A 369 6.42 8.50 7.20
C LYS A 369 7.61 8.69 6.25
N ILE A 370 7.45 8.25 5.00
CA ILE A 370 8.29 8.63 3.86
C ILE A 370 7.52 9.74 3.14
N TYR A 371 7.81 10.98 3.53
CA TYR A 371 7.07 12.17 3.14
C TYR A 371 7.48 12.66 1.75
N THR A 372 6.50 12.74 0.85
CA THR A 372 6.66 13.32 -0.49
C THR A 372 6.08 14.74 -0.55
N GLY A 373 5.26 15.11 0.44
CA GLY A 373 4.49 16.36 0.47
C GLY A 373 3.36 16.41 -0.55
N ARG A 374 3.02 15.27 -1.15
CA ARG A 374 1.94 15.09 -2.14
C ARG A 374 1.31 13.70 -1.93
N THR A 375 0.18 13.46 -2.56
CA THR A 375 -0.42 12.12 -2.59
C THR A 375 0.61 11.10 -3.09
N ALA A 376 0.70 9.97 -2.39
CA ALA A 376 1.29 8.74 -2.90
C ALA A 376 0.13 7.76 -3.11
N ALA A 377 -0.31 7.57 -4.35
CA ALA A 377 -1.46 6.72 -4.66
C ALA A 377 -1.08 5.24 -4.50
N ASN A 378 0.07 4.83 -5.03
CA ASN A 378 0.62 3.51 -4.78
C ASN A 378 2.16 3.52 -4.77
N PHE A 379 2.75 2.43 -4.33
CA PHE A 379 4.20 2.24 -4.24
C PHE A 379 4.50 0.75 -4.22
N GLN A 380 5.76 0.36 -4.43
CA GLN A 380 6.16 -1.03 -4.31
C GLN A 380 7.59 -1.17 -3.85
N PHE A 381 7.83 -2.19 -3.03
CA PHE A 381 9.18 -2.64 -2.70
C PHE A 381 9.78 -3.38 -3.89
N VAL A 382 11.01 -3.02 -4.25
CA VAL A 382 11.67 -3.55 -5.45
C VAL A 382 13.01 -4.24 -5.12
N GLY A 383 13.10 -4.82 -3.93
CA GLY A 383 14.25 -5.60 -3.45
C GLY A 383 15.48 -4.75 -3.11
N GLY A 384 16.43 -5.28 -2.35
CA GLY A 384 17.66 -4.58 -1.96
C GLY A 384 17.41 -3.30 -1.15
N GLY A 385 16.25 -3.18 -0.51
CA GLY A 385 15.83 -1.98 0.24
C GLY A 385 15.27 -0.88 -0.64
N ARG A 386 15.09 -1.14 -1.94
CA ARG A 386 14.60 -0.19 -2.93
C ARG A 386 13.08 -0.13 -2.89
N MET A 387 12.52 1.05 -3.16
CA MET A 387 11.09 1.29 -3.30
C MET A 387 10.84 2.32 -4.41
N VAL A 388 9.82 2.09 -5.22
CA VAL A 388 9.29 3.06 -6.18
C VAL A 388 7.96 3.59 -5.65
N VAL A 389 7.78 4.90 -5.63
CA VAL A 389 6.56 5.56 -5.14
C VAL A 389 5.96 6.41 -6.26
N CYS A 390 4.69 6.16 -6.57
CA CYS A 390 3.90 6.89 -7.55
C CYS A 390 3.16 8.04 -6.84
N GLY A 391 3.54 9.28 -7.16
CA GLY A 391 2.99 10.49 -6.54
C GLY A 391 2.31 11.43 -7.53
N GLU A 392 1.44 10.85 -8.35
CA GLU A 392 0.67 11.49 -9.43
C GLU A 392 1.57 12.00 -10.56
N THR A 393 2.09 13.22 -10.43
CA THR A 393 2.93 13.88 -11.43
C THR A 393 4.42 13.74 -11.16
N ARG A 394 4.80 12.98 -10.12
CA ARG A 394 6.19 12.66 -9.79
C ARG A 394 6.36 11.18 -9.48
N LEU A 395 7.49 10.65 -9.90
CA LEU A 395 7.95 9.31 -9.56
C LEU A 395 9.16 9.41 -8.64
N TYR A 396 9.09 8.74 -7.50
CA TYR A 396 10.16 8.73 -6.51
C TYR A 396 10.84 7.37 -6.46
N TYR A 397 12.15 7.40 -6.28
CA TYR A 397 12.97 6.25 -5.98
C TYR A 397 13.58 6.42 -4.59
N VAL A 398 13.30 5.46 -3.72
CA VAL A 398 13.66 5.49 -2.30
C VAL A 398 14.51 4.27 -1.99
N THR A 399 15.60 4.45 -1.24
CA THR A 399 16.37 3.31 -0.72
C THR A 399 16.41 3.35 0.81
N LEU A 400 16.15 2.18 1.40
CA LEU A 400 16.08 1.92 2.82
C LEU A 400 17.17 0.89 3.15
N GLU A 401 18.05 1.19 4.10
CA GLU A 401 19.18 0.29 4.43
C GLU A 401 18.87 -0.63 5.62
N GLY A 402 17.71 -0.45 6.26
CA GLY A 402 17.32 -1.13 7.50
C GLY A 402 16.70 -2.52 7.29
N GLY A 403 17.37 -3.40 6.57
CA GLY A 403 17.00 -4.83 6.47
C GLY A 403 15.55 -5.12 5.99
N THR A 404 14.85 -4.15 5.43
CA THR A 404 13.58 -4.31 4.70
C THR A 404 13.83 -4.76 3.26
N GLY A 405 15.08 -5.13 2.95
CA GLY A 405 15.61 -5.31 1.61
C GLY A 405 15.42 -6.65 0.95
N GLU A 406 14.64 -7.55 1.53
CA GLU A 406 13.97 -8.58 0.75
C GLU A 406 12.61 -7.96 0.41
N GLY A 407 12.50 -7.39 -0.79
CA GLY A 407 11.26 -6.73 -1.24
C GLY A 407 10.07 -7.63 -0.96
N ALA A 408 8.92 -7.01 -0.67
CA ALA A 408 7.62 -7.58 -0.29
C ALA A 408 7.09 -8.66 -1.26
N PHE A 409 7.87 -9.70 -1.44
CA PHE A 409 7.53 -10.89 -2.16
C PHE A 409 7.29 -11.94 -1.10
N VAL A 410 6.07 -12.44 -1.13
CA VAL A 410 6.01 -13.87 -1.22
C VAL A 410 6.19 -14.18 -2.68
N ASP A 411 7.33 -14.79 -3.01
CA ASP A 411 7.61 -15.35 -4.33
C ASP A 411 6.37 -16.19 -4.73
N SER A 412 5.51 -15.66 -5.59
CA SER A 412 4.38 -16.39 -6.16
C SER A 412 4.84 -17.39 -7.24
N TYR A 413 6.11 -17.82 -7.16
CA TYR A 413 6.83 -18.65 -8.14
C TYR A 413 6.58 -20.16 -8.00
N LEU A 414 5.49 -20.58 -7.36
CA LEU A 414 5.10 -21.99 -7.38
C LEU A 414 3.85 -22.20 -8.23
#